data_AF-F7S8A7-F1
#
_entry.id   AF-F7S8A7-F1
#
_cell.length_a   1.000
_cell.length_b   1.000
_cell.length_c   1.000
_cell.angle_alpha   90.00
_cell.angle_beta   90.00
_cell.angle_gamma   90.00
#
_symmetry.space_group_name_H-M   'P 1'
#
loop_
_entity.id
_entity.type
_entity.pdbx_description
1 polymer ?
#
loop_
_entity_poly.entity_id
_entity_poly.type
_entity_poly.pdbx_seq_one_letter_code
_entity_poly.pdbx_strand_id
1 'polypeptide(L)'
;LCAGILVRRNIGYDFGGWRDAIETLDLPQSGTEEIIIANDSIFGPVRPIDSMLLRLDYDEADVWGLTESWQRRYHLQSYFVAFGPRAIRSPAFRRFWSGVIPAPSKPYVIGKYEVGLTQAMIRAGLRVAALWPYEALTRQITRDQLAPYLDIEPGGRADPHDLTRWLHILRLRDAIARRRPLNPTSDLWRHLLLSGYPFIKRELLRDNPTKVEDIGDWADLLRDELGADPAPILADLRMMLRGDAP
;
A
#
# COMPACT_ATOMS: atom_id res chain seq x y z
N LEU A 1 17.04 -16.94 1.82
CA LEU A 1 17.47 -17.69 0.62
C LEU A 1 17.02 -16.93 -0.62
N CYS A 2 17.83 -16.88 -1.68
CA CYS A 2 17.49 -16.25 -2.97
C CYS A 2 17.72 -17.29 -4.07
N ALA A 3 16.67 -17.61 -4.85
CA ALA A 3 16.74 -18.62 -5.91
C ALA A 3 17.29 -18.07 -7.23
N GLY A 4 17.23 -16.76 -7.46
CA GLY A 4 17.72 -16.12 -8.67
C GLY A 4 17.63 -14.60 -8.63
N ILE A 5 18.47 -13.96 -9.44
CA ILE A 5 18.48 -12.50 -9.65
C ILE A 5 18.39 -12.26 -11.15
N LEU A 6 17.36 -11.53 -11.57
CA LEU A 6 17.18 -11.13 -12.96
C LEU A 6 17.51 -9.63 -13.11
N VAL A 7 18.60 -9.33 -13.82
CA VAL A 7 18.98 -7.95 -14.14
C VAL A 7 18.42 -7.59 -15.51
N ARG A 8 17.61 -6.53 -15.57
CA ARG A 8 16.90 -6.08 -16.77
C ARG A 8 17.01 -4.57 -16.93
N ARG A 9 16.82 -4.09 -18.17
CA ARG A 9 16.53 -2.66 -18.39
C ARG A 9 15.17 -2.35 -17.76
N ASN A 10 15.03 -1.18 -17.14
CA ASN A 10 13.80 -0.77 -16.48
C ASN A 10 12.73 -0.34 -17.51
N ILE A 11 12.18 -1.32 -18.22
CA ILE A 11 11.16 -1.14 -19.26
C ILE A 11 9.86 -1.78 -18.76
N GLY A 12 8.74 -1.07 -18.81
CA GLY A 12 7.44 -1.59 -18.35
C GLY A 12 7.27 -1.64 -16.83
N TYR A 13 8.17 -1.01 -16.07
CA TYR A 13 8.11 -0.88 -14.60
C TYR A 13 7.97 -2.25 -13.90
N ASP A 14 7.40 -2.27 -12.69
CA ASP A 14 7.26 -3.45 -11.84
C ASP A 14 6.50 -4.59 -12.54
N PHE A 15 5.38 -4.29 -13.20
CA PHE A 15 4.61 -5.29 -13.93
C PHE A 15 5.41 -5.96 -15.05
N GLY A 16 6.25 -5.20 -15.76
CA GLY A 16 7.18 -5.76 -16.72
C GLY A 16 8.23 -6.66 -16.06
N GLY A 17 8.76 -6.25 -14.89
CA GLY A 17 9.72 -7.04 -14.12
C GLY A 17 9.14 -8.36 -13.62
N TRP A 18 7.94 -8.33 -13.01
CA TRP A 18 7.25 -9.52 -12.54
C TRP A 18 6.86 -10.44 -13.70
N ARG A 19 6.36 -9.90 -14.82
CA ARG A 19 6.12 -10.70 -16.02
C ARG A 19 7.39 -11.41 -16.48
N ASP A 20 8.49 -10.67 -16.65
CA ASP A 20 9.75 -11.25 -17.13
C ASP A 20 10.22 -12.37 -16.20
N ALA A 21 10.08 -12.20 -14.87
CA ALA A 21 10.40 -13.25 -13.90
C ALA A 21 9.46 -14.46 -14.02
N ILE A 22 8.14 -14.24 -14.12
CA ILE A 22 7.13 -15.29 -14.27
C ILE A 22 7.38 -16.11 -15.54
N GLU A 23 7.69 -15.47 -16.65
CA GLU A 23 7.96 -16.13 -17.93
C GLU A 23 9.33 -16.84 -17.92
N THR A 24 10.37 -16.20 -17.40
CA THR A 24 11.74 -16.77 -17.39
C THR A 24 11.86 -17.98 -16.46
N LEU A 25 11.15 -17.95 -15.33
CA LEU A 25 11.18 -19.02 -14.32
C LEU A 25 10.05 -20.05 -14.49
N ASP A 26 9.21 -19.90 -15.52
CA ASP A 26 8.04 -20.72 -15.80
C ASP A 26 7.12 -20.89 -14.57
N LEU A 27 6.76 -19.76 -13.95
CA LEU A 27 5.89 -19.73 -12.77
C LEU A 27 4.40 -19.71 -13.15
N PRO A 28 3.52 -20.39 -12.40
CA PRO A 28 3.81 -21.33 -11.32
C PRO A 28 4.36 -22.67 -11.83
N GLN A 29 5.29 -23.26 -11.06
CA GLN A 29 5.80 -24.62 -11.29
C GLN A 29 4.92 -25.67 -10.60
N SER A 30 5.19 -26.96 -10.86
CA SER A 30 4.56 -28.06 -10.13
C SER A 30 4.86 -27.93 -8.63
N GLY A 31 3.82 -27.98 -7.80
CA GLY A 31 3.95 -27.80 -6.35
C GLY A 31 4.03 -26.34 -5.87
N THR A 32 3.95 -25.34 -6.75
CA THR A 32 3.75 -23.96 -6.30
C THR A 32 2.39 -23.82 -5.64
N GLU A 33 2.37 -23.40 -4.38
CA GLU A 33 1.15 -23.18 -3.60
C GLU A 33 0.75 -21.69 -3.61
N GLU A 34 1.74 -20.80 -3.68
CA GLU A 34 1.56 -19.37 -3.60
C GLU A 34 2.54 -18.65 -4.53
N ILE A 35 2.10 -17.53 -5.11
CA ILE A 35 2.99 -16.53 -5.70
C ILE A 35 2.70 -15.19 -5.04
N ILE A 36 3.72 -14.54 -4.48
CA ILE A 36 3.64 -13.15 -4.01
C ILE A 36 4.44 -12.27 -4.96
N ILE A 37 3.80 -11.23 -5.47
CA ILE A 37 4.49 -10.10 -6.11
C ILE A 37 4.59 -8.95 -5.11
N ALA A 38 5.77 -8.33 -5.06
CA ALA A 38 6.01 -7.16 -4.22
C ALA A 38 7.03 -6.21 -4.88
N ASN A 39 7.03 -4.94 -4.50
CA ASN A 39 8.01 -3.94 -4.93
C ASN A 39 8.52 -3.08 -3.77
N ASP A 40 9.49 -2.22 -4.07
CA ASP A 40 10.21 -1.35 -3.14
C ASP A 40 9.61 0.06 -3.01
N SER A 41 8.36 0.25 -3.45
CA SER A 41 7.64 1.53 -3.31
C SER A 41 7.18 1.84 -1.87
N ILE A 42 7.57 1.00 -0.92
CA ILE A 42 7.28 1.08 0.51
C ILE A 42 8.58 0.98 1.33
N PHE A 43 8.60 1.65 2.46
CA PHE A 43 9.58 1.53 3.53
C PHE A 43 9.11 0.53 4.59
N GLY A 44 10.08 -0.11 5.25
CA GLY A 44 9.87 -1.05 6.33
C GLY A 44 10.63 -2.36 6.09
N PRO A 45 10.25 -3.44 6.78
CA PRO A 45 9.15 -3.50 7.72
C PRO A 45 9.46 -2.79 9.06
N VAL A 46 8.50 -2.03 9.60
CA VAL A 46 8.59 -1.43 10.96
C VAL A 46 8.07 -2.36 12.06
N ARG A 47 7.53 -3.53 11.68
CA ARG A 47 7.08 -4.63 12.55
C ARG A 47 7.29 -5.98 11.82
N PRO A 48 7.46 -7.11 12.53
CA PRO A 48 7.60 -8.42 11.87
C PRO A 48 6.47 -8.71 10.89
N ILE A 49 6.80 -9.24 9.70
CA ILE A 49 5.84 -9.51 8.63
C ILE A 49 5.16 -10.88 8.75
N ASP A 50 5.67 -11.76 9.61
CA ASP A 50 5.16 -13.13 9.77
C ASP A 50 3.67 -13.13 10.13
N SER A 51 3.28 -12.27 11.07
CA SER A 51 1.88 -12.12 11.50
C SER A 51 0.97 -11.61 10.39
N MET A 52 1.50 -10.80 9.47
CA MET A 52 0.76 -10.34 8.28
C MET A 52 0.60 -11.48 7.27
N LEU A 53 1.66 -12.23 6.99
CA LEU A 53 1.62 -13.33 6.02
C LEU A 53 0.72 -14.48 6.50
N LEU A 54 0.72 -14.79 7.80
CA LEU A 54 -0.15 -15.81 8.39
C LEU A 54 -1.65 -15.48 8.31
N ARG A 55 -2.02 -14.23 8.01
CA ARG A 55 -3.42 -13.81 7.82
C ARG A 55 -3.93 -14.05 6.40
N LEU A 56 -3.07 -14.48 5.46
CA LEU A 56 -3.47 -14.80 4.10
C LEU A 56 -4.24 -16.12 4.09
N ASP A 57 -5.55 -16.04 4.29
CA ASP A 57 -6.44 -17.20 4.28
C ASP A 57 -7.00 -17.45 2.87
N TYR A 58 -6.53 -18.54 2.24
CA TYR A 58 -6.96 -18.93 0.90
C TYR A 58 -8.32 -19.64 0.85
N ASP A 59 -8.88 -19.98 2.00
CA ASP A 59 -10.27 -20.42 2.10
C ASP A 59 -11.23 -19.22 2.07
N GLU A 60 -10.80 -18.00 2.39
CA GLU A 60 -11.60 -16.78 2.32
C GLU A 60 -11.48 -16.04 0.97
N ALA A 61 -10.26 -15.86 0.47
CA ALA A 61 -10.02 -15.20 -0.82
C ALA A 61 -8.93 -15.89 -1.63
N ASP A 62 -9.04 -15.85 -2.97
CA ASP A 62 -8.07 -16.48 -3.86
C ASP A 62 -6.87 -15.55 -4.15
N VAL A 63 -7.08 -14.24 -4.02
CA VAL A 63 -6.06 -13.19 -4.24
C VAL A 63 -6.15 -12.17 -3.11
N TRP A 64 -5.00 -11.88 -2.50
CA TRP A 64 -4.88 -10.95 -1.39
C TRP A 64 -4.01 -9.77 -1.76
N GLY A 65 -4.45 -8.56 -1.42
CA GLY A 65 -3.60 -7.39 -1.32
C GLY A 65 -3.43 -7.00 0.14
N LEU A 66 -2.44 -6.16 0.46
CA LEU A 66 -2.38 -5.59 1.81
C LEU A 66 -3.45 -4.50 1.96
N THR A 67 -3.63 -3.68 0.93
CA THR A 67 -4.64 -2.62 0.88
C THR A 67 -5.35 -2.61 -0.48
N GLU A 68 -6.52 -1.97 -0.52
CA GLU A 68 -7.34 -1.80 -1.72
C GLU A 68 -7.65 -0.32 -1.98
N SER A 69 -8.02 0.02 -3.21
CA SER A 69 -8.33 1.39 -3.60
C SER A 69 -9.61 1.49 -4.43
N TRP A 70 -10.35 2.57 -4.14
CA TRP A 70 -11.58 2.98 -4.82
C TRP A 70 -11.37 4.24 -5.67
N GLN A 71 -10.13 4.73 -5.83
CA GLN A 71 -9.82 5.96 -6.58
C GLN A 71 -10.08 5.83 -8.10
N ARG A 72 -10.29 4.60 -8.58
CA ARG A 72 -10.73 4.27 -9.94
C ARG A 72 -11.83 3.22 -9.83
N ARG A 73 -11.73 2.14 -10.61
CA ARG A 73 -12.47 0.92 -10.30
C ARG A 73 -11.79 0.22 -9.12
N TYR A 74 -12.57 -0.50 -8.31
CA TYR A 74 -12.07 -1.31 -7.21
C TYR A 74 -10.82 -2.12 -7.60
N HIS A 75 -9.76 -2.06 -6.81
CA HIS A 75 -8.56 -2.86 -7.05
C HIS A 75 -7.71 -3.02 -5.79
N LEU A 76 -6.92 -4.08 -5.73
CA LEU A 76 -5.81 -4.21 -4.78
C LEU A 76 -4.64 -3.32 -5.23
N GLN A 77 -3.97 -2.67 -4.27
CA GLN A 77 -2.78 -1.88 -4.57
C GLN A 77 -1.59 -2.80 -4.86
N SER A 78 -0.89 -2.57 -5.96
CA SER A 78 0.03 -3.59 -6.50
C SER A 78 1.41 -3.68 -5.84
N TYR A 79 1.71 -2.90 -4.80
CA TYR A 79 3.00 -2.99 -4.11
C TYR A 79 3.18 -4.31 -3.35
N PHE A 80 2.07 -5.01 -3.08
CA PHE A 80 2.04 -6.38 -2.58
C PHE A 80 0.73 -7.05 -3.02
N VAL A 81 0.84 -8.17 -3.74
CA VAL A 81 -0.32 -9.03 -4.07
C VAL A 81 0.10 -10.49 -3.96
N ALA A 82 -0.65 -11.27 -3.18
CA ALA A 82 -0.48 -12.70 -3.02
C ALA A 82 -1.56 -13.47 -3.79
N PHE A 83 -1.15 -14.50 -4.51
CA PHE A 83 -2.01 -15.36 -5.31
C PHE A 83 -1.96 -16.77 -4.74
N GLY A 84 -3.11 -17.27 -4.27
CA GLY A 84 -3.21 -18.62 -3.73
C GLY A 84 -3.35 -19.70 -4.80
N PRO A 85 -3.49 -20.97 -4.39
CA PRO A 85 -3.49 -22.11 -5.29
C PRO A 85 -4.57 -22.04 -6.39
N ARG A 86 -5.76 -21.52 -6.06
CA ARG A 86 -6.85 -21.37 -7.04
C ARG A 86 -6.58 -20.25 -8.04
N ALA A 87 -5.97 -19.15 -7.60
CA ALA A 87 -5.64 -18.03 -8.46
C ALA A 87 -4.51 -18.37 -9.45
N ILE A 88 -3.39 -18.94 -8.97
CA ILE A 88 -2.25 -19.28 -9.84
C ILE A 88 -2.58 -20.36 -10.88
N ARG A 89 -3.52 -21.27 -10.56
CA ARG A 89 -4.03 -22.31 -11.49
C ARG A 89 -5.09 -21.77 -12.46
N SER A 90 -5.64 -20.58 -12.20
CA SER A 90 -6.65 -19.99 -13.08
C SER A 90 -6.04 -19.62 -14.44
N PRO A 91 -6.70 -19.97 -15.55
CA PRO A 91 -6.30 -19.47 -16.87
C PRO A 91 -6.23 -17.94 -16.95
N ALA A 92 -6.95 -17.22 -16.08
CA ALA A 92 -6.90 -15.77 -16.00
C ALA A 92 -5.55 -15.24 -15.53
N PHE A 93 -4.86 -15.94 -14.61
CA PHE A 93 -3.52 -15.56 -14.16
C PHE A 93 -2.53 -15.58 -15.32
N ARG A 94 -2.43 -16.71 -16.02
CA ARG A 94 -1.55 -16.84 -17.20
C ARG A 94 -1.88 -15.81 -18.28
N ARG A 95 -3.16 -15.66 -18.64
CA ARG A 95 -3.59 -14.68 -19.65
C ARG A 95 -3.27 -13.24 -19.26
N PHE A 96 -3.36 -12.89 -17.98
CA PHE A 96 -3.02 -11.55 -17.52
C PHE A 96 -1.54 -11.28 -17.74
N TRP A 97 -0.67 -12.15 -17.22
CA TRP A 97 0.78 -11.96 -17.28
C TRP A 97 1.32 -12.02 -18.72
N SER A 98 0.86 -12.97 -19.54
CA SER A 98 1.24 -13.04 -20.95
C SER A 98 0.76 -11.82 -21.76
N GLY A 99 -0.23 -11.08 -21.25
CA GLY A 99 -0.77 -9.86 -21.85
C GLY A 99 -0.08 -8.57 -21.37
N VAL A 100 0.84 -8.65 -20.40
CA VAL A 100 1.61 -7.51 -19.94
C VAL A 100 2.62 -7.14 -21.02
N ILE A 101 2.50 -5.93 -21.55
CA ILE A 101 3.43 -5.36 -22.52
C ILE A 101 4.23 -4.21 -21.88
N PRO A 102 5.47 -3.95 -22.33
CA PRO A 102 6.20 -2.73 -22.01
C PRO A 102 5.34 -1.47 -22.22
N ALA A 103 4.87 -0.89 -21.13
CA ALA A 103 4.08 0.32 -21.18
C ALA A 103 4.99 1.56 -21.12
N PRO A 104 4.77 2.58 -21.97
CA PRO A 104 5.61 3.77 -22.00
C PRO A 104 5.30 4.77 -20.87
N SER A 105 4.19 4.64 -20.13
CA SER A 105 3.78 5.62 -19.11
C SER A 105 3.19 5.00 -17.84
N LYS A 106 3.46 5.64 -16.68
CA LYS A 106 2.90 5.25 -15.37
C LYS A 106 1.37 5.22 -15.31
N PRO A 107 0.62 6.22 -15.82
CA PRO A 107 -0.85 6.19 -15.78
C PRO A 107 -1.43 4.98 -16.53
N TYR A 108 -0.80 4.58 -17.63
CA TYR A 108 -1.17 3.39 -18.39
C TYR A 108 -0.93 2.11 -17.58
N VAL A 109 0.21 2.00 -16.90
CA VAL A 109 0.51 0.87 -15.99
C VAL A 109 -0.55 0.75 -14.90
N ILE A 110 -0.87 1.84 -14.20
CA ILE A 110 -1.88 1.80 -13.13
C ILE A 110 -3.25 1.39 -13.70
N GLY A 111 -3.66 1.99 -14.82
CA GLY A 111 -4.97 1.71 -15.40
C GLY A 111 -5.10 0.29 -15.95
N LYS A 112 -4.12 -0.13 -16.75
CA LYS A 112 -4.18 -1.41 -17.46
C LYS A 112 -3.76 -2.58 -16.57
N TYR A 113 -2.79 -2.39 -15.69
CA TYR A 113 -2.19 -3.49 -14.94
C TYR A 113 -2.62 -3.51 -13.49
N GLU A 114 -2.49 -2.44 -12.71
CA GLU A 114 -2.89 -2.46 -11.30
C GLU A 114 -4.41 -2.66 -11.14
N VAL A 115 -5.22 -1.80 -11.79
CA VAL A 115 -6.67 -1.98 -11.82
C VAL A 115 -7.05 -3.23 -12.62
N GLY A 116 -6.39 -3.44 -13.77
CA GLY A 116 -6.72 -4.55 -14.67
C GLY A 116 -6.45 -5.94 -14.10
N LEU A 117 -5.43 -6.10 -13.26
CA LEU A 117 -5.09 -7.34 -12.57
C LEU A 117 -6.26 -7.78 -11.70
N THR A 118 -6.64 -6.91 -10.75
CA THR A 118 -7.75 -7.21 -9.82
C THR A 118 -9.04 -7.49 -10.60
N GLN A 119 -9.34 -6.69 -11.62
CA GLN A 119 -10.54 -6.86 -12.42
C GLN A 119 -10.51 -8.10 -13.32
N ALA A 120 -9.33 -8.57 -13.76
CA ALA A 120 -9.20 -9.83 -14.48
C ALA A 120 -9.47 -11.02 -13.56
N MET A 121 -8.98 -10.97 -12.31
CA MET A 121 -9.22 -12.03 -11.33
C MET A 121 -10.70 -12.11 -10.94
N ILE A 122 -11.34 -10.97 -10.62
CA ILE A 122 -12.78 -10.91 -10.29
C ILE A 122 -13.63 -11.44 -11.45
N ARG A 123 -13.35 -11.02 -12.70
CA ARG A 123 -14.08 -11.52 -13.88
C ARG A 123 -13.91 -13.02 -14.12
N ALA A 124 -12.84 -13.62 -13.61
CA ALA A 124 -12.60 -15.04 -13.68
C ALA A 124 -13.31 -15.83 -12.55
N GLY A 125 -14.11 -15.16 -11.70
CA GLY A 125 -14.79 -15.79 -10.57
C GLY A 125 -13.84 -16.10 -9.41
N LEU A 126 -12.73 -15.38 -9.30
CA LEU A 126 -11.83 -15.45 -8.15
C LEU A 126 -12.27 -14.44 -7.09
N ARG A 127 -12.18 -14.85 -5.83
CA ARG A 127 -12.41 -14.00 -4.66
C ARG A 127 -11.18 -13.15 -4.40
N VAL A 128 -11.38 -11.87 -4.14
CA VAL A 128 -10.29 -10.91 -3.91
C VAL A 128 -10.56 -10.17 -2.61
N ALA A 129 -9.55 -10.02 -1.77
CA ALA A 129 -9.66 -9.32 -0.49
C ALA A 129 -8.38 -8.54 -0.14
N ALA A 130 -8.52 -7.58 0.77
CA ALA A 130 -7.41 -6.83 1.35
C ALA A 130 -7.26 -7.14 2.84
N LEU A 131 -6.02 -7.29 3.33
CA LEU A 131 -5.77 -7.52 4.76
C LEU A 131 -6.16 -6.31 5.62
N TRP A 132 -6.08 -5.10 5.08
CA TRP A 132 -6.63 -3.88 5.68
C TRP A 132 -7.68 -3.29 4.74
N PRO A 133 -8.95 -3.75 4.85
CA PRO A 133 -10.04 -3.26 4.00
C PRO A 133 -10.26 -1.76 4.16
N TYR A 134 -10.54 -1.08 3.06
CA TYR A 134 -10.77 0.37 3.03
C TYR A 134 -11.90 0.78 3.97
N GLU A 135 -12.98 0.01 3.98
CA GLU A 135 -14.13 0.27 4.84
C GLU A 135 -13.78 0.12 6.32
N ALA A 136 -12.95 -0.86 6.69
CA ALA A 136 -12.51 -1.04 8.06
C ALA A 136 -11.62 0.12 8.53
N LEU A 137 -10.75 0.65 7.66
CA LEU A 137 -9.92 1.82 7.97
C LEU A 137 -10.74 3.10 8.12
N THR A 138 -11.66 3.35 7.19
CA THR A 138 -12.47 4.57 7.24
C THR A 138 -13.45 4.63 8.41
N ARG A 139 -13.94 3.48 8.88
CA ARG A 139 -14.77 3.39 10.11
C ARG A 139 -14.02 3.74 11.39
N GLN A 140 -12.69 3.64 11.41
CA GLN A 140 -11.88 4.06 12.57
C GLN A 140 -11.82 5.58 12.73
N ILE A 141 -12.17 6.34 11.70
CA ILE A 141 -12.13 7.80 11.71
C ILE A 141 -13.42 8.32 12.35
N THR A 142 -13.41 8.40 13.68
CA THR A 142 -14.57 8.81 14.47
C THR A 142 -14.54 10.30 14.80
N ARG A 143 -15.67 10.82 15.30
CA ARG A 143 -15.72 12.18 15.87
C ARG A 143 -14.89 12.29 17.13
N ASP A 144 -14.80 11.23 17.92
CA ASP A 144 -14.17 11.26 19.23
C ASP A 144 -12.65 11.43 19.14
N GLN A 145 -12.05 11.06 18.00
CA GLN A 145 -10.65 11.39 17.68
C GLN A 145 -10.39 12.90 17.62
N LEU A 146 -11.43 13.73 17.48
CA LEU A 146 -11.30 15.18 17.53
C LEU A 146 -11.35 15.75 18.95
N ALA A 147 -11.87 14.99 19.92
CA ALA A 147 -12.09 15.48 21.29
C ALA A 147 -10.80 16.02 21.95
N PRO A 148 -9.62 15.37 21.83
CA PRO A 148 -8.39 15.90 22.41
C PRO A 148 -7.98 17.28 21.88
N TYR A 149 -8.43 17.65 20.67
CA TYR A 149 -8.09 18.91 20.02
C TYR A 149 -9.15 20.02 20.23
N LEU A 150 -10.30 19.68 20.81
CA LEU A 150 -11.38 20.63 21.08
C LEU A 150 -11.24 21.33 22.45
N ASP A 151 -10.43 20.76 23.34
CA ASP A 151 -10.19 21.25 24.71
C ASP A 151 -8.99 22.22 24.80
N ILE A 152 -8.57 22.82 23.69
CA ILE A 152 -7.50 23.83 23.68
C ILE A 152 -8.02 25.08 24.40
N GLU A 153 -7.42 25.42 25.55
CA GLU A 153 -7.80 26.60 26.31
C GLU A 153 -7.77 27.87 25.44
N PRO A 154 -8.79 28.76 25.53
CA PRO A 154 -8.78 30.03 24.83
C PRO A 154 -7.52 30.85 25.17
N GLY A 155 -6.61 31.00 24.21
CA GLY A 155 -5.34 31.72 24.38
C GLY A 155 -4.10 30.84 24.60
N GLY A 156 -4.27 29.52 24.72
CA GLY A 156 -3.16 28.56 24.71
C GLY A 156 -2.53 28.45 23.31
N ARG A 157 -1.21 28.29 23.23
CA ARG A 157 -0.55 27.90 21.97
C ARG A 157 -0.88 26.42 21.71
N ALA A 158 -1.61 26.14 20.64
CA ALA A 158 -1.78 24.79 20.15
C ALA A 158 -0.43 24.21 19.73
N ASP A 159 -0.14 22.97 20.10
CA ASP A 159 1.00 22.23 19.54
C ASP A 159 0.81 22.12 18.02
N PRO A 160 1.79 22.53 17.19
CA PRO A 160 1.71 22.37 15.74
C PRO A 160 1.37 20.95 15.29
N HIS A 161 1.85 19.91 15.98
CA HIS A 161 1.54 18.50 15.68
C HIS A 161 0.06 18.18 15.94
N ASP A 162 -0.49 18.68 17.04
CA ASP A 162 -1.90 18.50 17.35
C ASP A 162 -2.80 19.21 16.33
N LEU A 163 -2.39 20.41 15.88
CA LEU A 163 -3.10 21.15 14.85
C LEU A 163 -3.09 20.42 13.50
N THR A 164 -1.95 19.90 13.04
CA THR A 164 -1.86 19.17 11.76
C THR A 164 -2.65 17.87 11.80
N ARG A 165 -2.61 17.12 12.92
CA ARG A 165 -3.46 15.95 13.15
C ARG A 165 -4.93 16.29 13.08
N TRP A 166 -5.36 17.35 13.76
CA TRP A 166 -6.74 17.81 13.71
C TRP A 166 -7.19 18.17 12.29
N LEU A 167 -6.38 18.95 11.56
CA LEU A 167 -6.65 19.32 10.16
C LEU A 167 -6.75 18.08 9.27
N HIS A 168 -5.87 17.11 9.47
CA HIS A 168 -5.89 15.85 8.72
C HIS A 168 -7.19 15.08 8.97
N ILE A 169 -7.57 14.87 10.24
CA ILE A 169 -8.83 14.16 10.58
C ILE A 169 -10.04 14.89 10.00
N LEU A 170 -10.09 16.22 10.05
CA LEU A 170 -11.17 16.99 9.43
C LEU A 170 -11.26 16.75 7.91
N ARG A 171 -10.12 16.76 7.22
CA ARG A 171 -10.06 16.44 5.79
C ARG A 171 -10.55 15.02 5.50
N LEU A 172 -10.12 14.03 6.27
CA LEU A 172 -10.54 12.65 6.07
C LEU A 172 -12.04 12.49 6.25
N ARG A 173 -12.61 13.11 7.29
CA ARG A 173 -14.06 13.10 7.54
C ARG A 173 -14.84 13.80 6.44
N ASP A 174 -14.33 14.91 5.91
CA ASP A 174 -14.92 15.60 4.77
C ASP A 174 -14.94 14.70 3.52
N ALA A 175 -13.82 14.03 3.23
CA ALA A 175 -13.73 13.10 2.11
C ALA A 175 -14.71 11.93 2.25
N ILE A 176 -14.80 11.32 3.45
CA ILE A 176 -15.76 10.25 3.75
C ILE A 176 -17.20 10.73 3.57
N ALA A 177 -17.55 11.90 4.13
CA ALA A 177 -18.90 12.47 4.01
C ALA A 177 -19.28 12.76 2.55
N ARG A 178 -18.32 13.19 1.73
CA ARG A 178 -18.49 13.47 0.30
C ARG A 178 -18.28 12.26 -0.60
N ARG A 179 -18.07 11.06 -0.03
CA ARG A 179 -17.75 9.82 -0.75
C ARG A 179 -16.60 9.98 -1.75
N ARG A 180 -15.60 10.78 -1.40
CA ARG A 180 -14.36 10.92 -2.16
C ARG A 180 -13.42 9.77 -1.78
N PRO A 181 -12.94 8.98 -2.74
CA PRO A 181 -12.07 7.85 -2.44
C PRO A 181 -10.71 8.34 -1.94
N LEU A 182 -10.32 7.84 -0.76
CA LEU A 182 -9.01 8.07 -0.15
C LEU A 182 -8.03 6.97 -0.60
N ASN A 183 -6.74 7.27 -0.63
CA ASN A 183 -5.69 6.28 -0.82
C ASN A 183 -5.26 5.76 0.56
N PRO A 184 -5.45 4.46 0.90
CA PRO A 184 -5.09 3.97 2.24
C PRO A 184 -3.64 4.19 2.64
N THR A 185 -2.72 3.96 1.70
CA THR A 185 -1.28 4.06 1.97
C THR A 185 -0.75 5.49 2.01
N SER A 186 -1.61 6.47 1.72
CA SER A 186 -1.26 7.90 1.78
C SER A 186 -2.17 8.63 2.76
N ASP A 187 -3.46 8.76 2.46
CA ASP A 187 -4.40 9.51 3.28
C ASP A 187 -4.75 8.79 4.60
N LEU A 188 -4.61 7.47 4.70
CA LEU A 188 -4.94 6.72 5.92
C LEU A 188 -3.69 6.15 6.61
N TRP A 189 -2.51 6.71 6.32
CA TRP A 189 -1.22 6.14 6.71
C TRP A 189 -1.11 5.88 8.22
N ARG A 190 -1.58 6.81 9.06
CA ARG A 190 -1.54 6.71 10.51
C ARG A 190 -2.43 5.57 11.00
N HIS A 191 -3.72 5.58 10.65
CA HIS A 191 -4.66 4.52 11.02
C HIS A 191 -4.20 3.15 10.51
N LEU A 192 -3.61 3.12 9.33
CA LEU A 192 -3.06 1.91 8.73
C LEU A 192 -1.90 1.36 9.59
N LEU A 193 -0.89 2.17 9.93
CA LEU A 193 0.21 1.77 10.82
C LEU A 193 -0.27 1.32 12.21
N LEU A 194 -1.19 2.06 12.81
CA LEU A 194 -1.74 1.74 14.14
C LEU A 194 -2.54 0.43 14.13
N SER A 195 -3.16 0.09 12.99
CA SER A 195 -3.85 -1.19 12.79
C SER A 195 -2.91 -2.38 12.52
N GLY A 196 -1.60 -2.20 12.66
CA GLY A 196 -0.60 -3.26 12.53
C GLY A 196 0.00 -3.44 11.13
N TYR A 197 -0.28 -2.52 10.21
CA TYR A 197 0.39 -2.51 8.90
C TYR A 197 1.89 -2.19 9.06
N PRO A 198 2.80 -2.97 8.46
CA PRO A 198 4.23 -2.88 8.78
C PRO A 198 5.00 -1.93 7.85
N PHE A 199 4.36 -1.13 7.00
CA PHE A 199 5.04 -0.36 5.97
C PHE A 199 4.63 1.13 5.93
N ILE A 200 5.44 1.96 5.29
CA ILE A 200 5.11 3.36 4.95
C ILE A 200 5.35 3.58 3.47
N LYS A 201 4.45 4.24 2.75
CA LYS A 201 4.65 4.50 1.32
C LYS A 201 5.84 5.45 1.10
N ARG A 202 6.79 5.07 0.24
CA ARG A 202 7.99 5.87 -0.06
C ARG A 202 7.62 7.25 -0.64
N GLU A 203 6.69 7.27 -1.59
CA GLU A 203 6.20 8.49 -2.25
C GLU A 203 5.48 9.43 -1.26
N LEU A 204 4.84 8.88 -0.22
CA LEU A 204 4.20 9.70 0.81
C LEU A 204 5.24 10.53 1.58
N LEU A 205 6.35 9.91 2.00
CA LEU A 205 7.41 10.61 2.72
C LEU A 205 8.27 11.50 1.81
N ARG A 206 8.45 11.13 0.54
CA ARG A 206 9.31 11.86 -0.40
C ARG A 206 8.60 13.07 -1.01
N ASP A 207 7.38 12.88 -1.51
CA ASP A 207 6.70 13.86 -2.37
C ASP A 207 5.40 14.39 -1.74
N ASN A 208 4.82 13.65 -0.78
CA ASN A 208 3.51 13.92 -0.18
C ASN A 208 2.44 14.37 -1.22
N PRO A 209 2.15 13.55 -2.25
CA PRO A 209 1.39 14.00 -3.42
C PRO A 209 -0.07 14.35 -3.08
N THR A 210 -0.62 13.76 -2.02
CA THR A 210 -1.96 14.08 -1.54
C THR A 210 -1.96 15.20 -0.51
N LYS A 211 -0.82 15.79 -0.13
CA LYS A 211 -0.74 16.86 0.89
C LYS A 211 -1.32 16.42 2.24
N VAL A 212 -0.95 15.22 2.70
CA VAL A 212 -1.26 14.73 4.04
C VAL A 212 -0.69 15.70 5.06
N GLU A 213 -1.56 16.22 5.92
CA GLU A 213 -1.25 17.34 6.81
C GLU A 213 -0.38 16.90 7.99
N ASP A 214 -0.60 15.69 8.51
CA ASP A 214 0.05 15.17 9.72
C ASP A 214 1.27 14.26 9.44
N ILE A 215 1.71 14.18 8.17
CA ILE A 215 2.79 13.25 7.79
C ILE A 215 4.13 13.62 8.43
N GLY A 216 4.32 14.89 8.84
CA GLY A 216 5.54 15.34 9.52
C GLY A 216 5.87 14.54 10.79
N ASP A 217 4.86 13.94 11.40
CA ASP A 217 4.95 13.18 12.65
C ASP A 217 5.38 11.73 12.46
N TRP A 218 5.62 11.28 11.23
CA TRP A 218 5.80 9.85 10.94
C TRP A 218 6.93 9.22 11.77
N ALA A 219 8.03 9.96 11.98
CA ALA A 219 9.20 9.47 12.70
C ALA A 219 8.92 9.34 14.21
N ASP A 220 8.15 10.28 14.77
CA ASP A 220 7.74 10.25 16.17
C ASP A 220 6.72 9.14 16.41
N LEU A 221 5.76 8.94 15.51
CA LEU A 221 4.84 7.79 15.58
C LEU A 221 5.60 6.46 15.56
N LEU A 222 6.60 6.31 14.68
CA LEU A 222 7.40 5.07 14.66
C LEU A 222 8.12 4.84 15.99
N ARG A 223 8.77 5.88 16.52
CA ARG A 223 9.57 5.80 17.74
C ARG A 223 8.71 5.57 18.97
N ASP A 224 7.70 6.41 19.15
CA ASP A 224 6.99 6.56 20.41
C ASP A 224 5.79 5.62 20.50
N GLU A 225 5.11 5.36 19.38
CA GLU A 225 3.92 4.49 19.36
C GLU A 225 4.24 3.06 18.90
N LEU A 226 5.23 2.87 18.00
CA LEU A 226 5.56 1.53 17.48
C LEU A 226 6.87 0.94 18.03
N GLY A 227 7.69 1.73 18.72
CA GLY A 227 9.02 1.29 19.19
C GLY A 227 9.98 0.95 18.04
N ALA A 228 9.76 1.49 16.84
CA ALA A 228 10.55 1.24 15.64
C ALA A 228 11.53 2.39 15.38
N ASP A 229 12.77 2.06 15.01
CA ASP A 229 13.80 3.05 14.69
C ASP A 229 13.54 3.71 13.31
N PRO A 230 13.30 5.03 13.24
CA PRO A 230 13.11 5.73 11.96
C PRO A 230 14.42 5.99 11.20
N ALA A 231 15.60 5.80 11.82
CA ALA A 231 16.89 6.17 11.24
C ALA A 231 17.18 5.53 9.86
N PRO A 232 16.88 4.25 9.60
CA PRO A 232 17.09 3.66 8.27
C PRO A 232 16.26 4.34 7.18
N ILE A 233 15.00 4.69 7.48
CA ILE A 233 14.12 5.39 6.55
C ILE A 233 14.65 6.81 6.28
N LEU A 234 15.07 7.52 7.33
CA LEU A 234 15.68 8.84 7.22
C LEU A 234 16.96 8.83 6.35
N ALA A 235 17.79 7.80 6.51
CA ALA A 235 19.00 7.64 5.71
C ALA A 235 18.68 7.49 4.22
N ASP A 236 17.69 6.66 3.87
CA ASP A 236 17.28 6.46 2.47
C ASP A 236 16.63 7.72 1.89
N LEU A 237 15.81 8.43 2.68
CA LEU A 237 15.22 9.72 2.28
C LEU A 237 16.29 10.77 1.96
N ARG A 238 17.34 10.89 2.78
CA ARG A 238 18.48 11.80 2.52
C ARG A 238 19.22 11.49 1.23
N MET A 239 19.28 10.22 0.82
CA MET A 239 19.90 9.82 -0.44
C MET A 239 19.03 10.16 -1.65
N MET A 240 17.71 10.13 -1.48
CA MET A 240 16.74 10.42 -2.54
C MET A 240 16.50 11.91 -2.77
N LEU A 241 16.40 12.68 -1.68
CA LEU A 241 16.12 14.10 -1.70
C LEU A 241 17.41 14.91 -1.96
N ARG A 242 17.82 15.00 -3.23
CA ARG A 242 19.00 15.79 -3.63
C ARG A 242 18.65 17.28 -3.71
N GLY A 243 18.66 17.97 -2.57
CA GLY A 243 18.57 19.44 -2.48
C GLY A 243 17.27 19.98 -1.89
N ASP A 244 16.23 19.15 -1.80
CA ASP A 244 15.02 19.46 -1.05
C ASP A 244 15.18 18.85 0.35
N ALA A 245 15.25 19.66 1.40
CA ALA A 245 15.20 19.13 2.76
C ALA A 245 13.78 18.60 3.03
N PRO A 246 13.61 17.47 3.75
CA PRO A 246 12.31 17.14 4.34
C PRO A 246 11.87 18.22 5.33
#